data_AF-A0A944DP24-F1
#
_entry.id   AF-A0A944DP24-F1
#
_cell.length_a   1.000
_cell.length_b   1.000
_cell.length_c   1.000
_cell.angle_alpha   90.00
_cell.angle_beta   90.00
_cell.angle_gamma   90.00
#
_symmetry.space_group_name_H-M   'P 1'
#
loop_
_entity.id
_entity.type
_entity.pdbx_description
1 polymer ?
#
loop_
_entity_poly.entity_id
_entity_poly.type
_entity_poly.pdbx_seq_one_letter_code
_entity_poly.pdbx_strand_id
1 'polypeptide(L)'
;MSQDFHGGVGQAAAGDINNFGVSISLAGKAETRGLVSAQRNELHALRAKCEELGDDPRDVWRRVHAQLGVTTIGEINAEQFTEARDVIQARLEHLQDDADKRRLVGKVLRAVAEKDAKAEMNNFCELAFGRTQLNNLQKAQLQKTLEFIQRFEPNAQVAHPQGDVLTLKQFLVRHRQNAAALFFLGVLIGGIFF
;
A
#
# COMPACT_ATOMS: atom_id res chain seq x y z
N MET A 1 -19.89 -75.07 -44.42
CA MET A 1 -19.77 -73.87 -43.58
C MET A 1 -18.31 -73.66 -43.25
N SER A 2 -17.66 -72.70 -43.92
CA SER A 2 -16.57 -71.87 -43.40
C SER A 2 -16.19 -70.87 -44.49
N GLN A 3 -16.37 -69.57 -44.22
CA GLN A 3 -15.78 -68.48 -45.00
C GLN A 3 -14.89 -67.71 -44.05
N ASP A 4 -13.59 -67.74 -44.31
CA ASP A 4 -12.59 -66.97 -43.59
C ASP A 4 -12.59 -65.52 -44.09
N PHE A 5 -12.81 -64.58 -43.18
CA PHE A 5 -12.69 -63.15 -43.44
C PHE A 5 -11.35 -62.63 -42.93
N HIS A 6 -10.44 -62.29 -43.85
CA HIS A 6 -9.27 -61.47 -43.56
C HIS A 6 -9.62 -59.98 -43.70
N GLY A 7 -10.05 -59.37 -42.60
CA GLY A 7 -10.21 -57.91 -42.49
C GLY A 7 -8.93 -57.28 -41.98
N GLY A 8 -8.11 -56.71 -42.86
CA GLY A 8 -7.02 -55.82 -42.48
C GLY A 8 -7.56 -54.51 -41.94
N VAL A 9 -7.23 -54.18 -40.68
CA VAL A 9 -7.57 -52.89 -40.07
C VAL A 9 -6.58 -51.81 -40.54
N GLY A 10 -6.98 -51.02 -41.54
CA GLY A 10 -6.26 -49.81 -41.92
C GLY A 10 -6.42 -48.74 -40.84
N GLN A 11 -5.29 -48.25 -40.32
CA GLN A 11 -5.24 -47.06 -39.46
C GLN A 11 -5.75 -45.84 -40.27
N ALA A 12 -6.83 -45.22 -39.82
CA ALA A 12 -7.27 -43.94 -40.34
C ALA A 12 -6.39 -42.81 -39.78
N ALA A 13 -5.32 -42.47 -40.49
CA ALA A 13 -4.71 -41.15 -40.37
C ALA A 13 -5.71 -40.12 -40.91
N ALA A 14 -5.90 -39.02 -40.18
CA ALA A 14 -6.75 -37.91 -40.58
C ALA A 14 -6.35 -37.42 -41.99
N GLY A 15 -7.17 -37.77 -42.98
CA GLY A 15 -6.97 -37.43 -44.38
C GLY A 15 -8.31 -37.03 -44.99
N ASP A 16 -8.37 -35.76 -45.35
CA ASP A 16 -9.21 -35.11 -46.36
C ASP A 16 -10.44 -35.91 -46.87
N ILE A 17 -11.65 -35.50 -46.45
CA ILE A 17 -12.90 -36.05 -46.97
C ILE A 17 -13.21 -35.36 -48.30
N ASN A 18 -12.89 -36.02 -49.41
CA ASN A 18 -13.29 -35.58 -50.75
C ASN A 18 -14.70 -36.10 -51.07
N ASN A 19 -15.71 -35.22 -50.97
CA ASN A 19 -17.07 -35.51 -51.41
C ASN A 19 -17.41 -34.67 -52.65
N PHE A 20 -17.53 -35.32 -53.81
CA PHE A 20 -18.05 -34.76 -55.08
C PHE A 20 -17.42 -33.45 -55.58
N GLY A 21 -16.09 -33.38 -55.65
CA GLY A 21 -15.40 -32.33 -56.44
C GLY A 21 -15.45 -30.92 -55.85
N VAL A 22 -15.92 -30.76 -54.61
CA VAL A 22 -15.80 -29.51 -53.86
C VAL A 22 -14.60 -29.65 -52.92
N SER A 23 -13.46 -29.08 -53.31
CA SER A 23 -12.38 -28.79 -52.37
C SER A 23 -12.87 -27.65 -51.47
N ILE A 24 -13.37 -27.99 -50.28
CA ILE A 24 -13.59 -26.99 -49.24
C ILE A 24 -12.22 -26.70 -48.63
N SER A 25 -11.44 -25.87 -49.32
CA SER A 25 -10.32 -25.19 -48.66
C SER A 25 -10.94 -24.27 -47.62
N LEU A 26 -10.80 -24.58 -46.34
CA LEU A 26 -11.10 -23.64 -45.24
C LEU A 26 -10.07 -22.49 -45.24
N ALA A 27 -9.98 -21.76 -46.35
CA ALA A 27 -9.28 -20.49 -46.44
C ALA A 27 -10.13 -19.44 -45.73
N GLY A 28 -10.02 -19.36 -44.40
CA GLY A 28 -10.83 -18.41 -43.63
C GLY A 28 -10.72 -18.46 -42.11
N LYS A 29 -10.08 -19.48 -41.51
CA LYS A 29 -9.50 -19.32 -40.17
C LYS A 29 -8.04 -19.00 -40.39
N ALA A 30 -7.67 -17.72 -40.30
CA ALA A 30 -6.33 -17.43 -39.84
C ALA A 30 -6.19 -18.23 -38.54
N GLU A 31 -5.40 -19.30 -38.56
CA GLU A 31 -5.08 -20.02 -37.34
C GLU A 31 -4.32 -19.01 -36.47
N THR A 32 -5.07 -18.27 -35.65
CA THR A 32 -4.51 -17.35 -34.67
C THR A 32 -3.62 -18.21 -33.80
N ARG A 33 -2.31 -18.09 -34.04
CA ARG A 33 -1.30 -18.89 -33.37
C ARG A 33 -1.46 -18.66 -31.87
N GLY A 34 -1.76 -19.72 -31.14
CA GLY A 34 -1.81 -19.65 -29.67
C GLY A 34 -0.44 -19.31 -29.07
N LEU A 35 -0.44 -18.90 -27.81
CA LEU A 35 0.81 -18.58 -27.09
C LEU A 35 1.81 -19.75 -27.14
N VAL A 36 3.08 -19.42 -27.41
CA VAL A 36 4.17 -20.38 -27.25
C VAL A 36 4.47 -20.63 -25.76
N SER A 37 5.12 -21.76 -25.45
CA SER A 37 5.46 -22.13 -24.06
C SER A 37 6.20 -21.01 -23.31
N ALA A 38 7.17 -20.36 -23.97
CA ALA A 38 7.92 -19.26 -23.37
C ALA A 38 7.04 -18.06 -22.99
N GLN A 39 6.12 -17.65 -23.88
CA GLN A 39 5.17 -16.56 -23.62
C GLN A 39 4.23 -16.90 -22.45
N ARG A 40 3.71 -18.13 -22.42
CA ARG A 40 2.85 -18.59 -21.33
C ARG A 40 3.59 -18.56 -19.99
N ASN A 41 4.84 -19.03 -19.97
CA ASN A 41 5.68 -19.03 -18.77
C ASN A 41 5.97 -17.59 -18.29
N GLU A 42 6.19 -16.65 -19.21
CA GLU A 42 6.40 -15.24 -18.87
C GLU A 42 5.17 -14.63 -18.19
N LEU A 43 3.97 -14.84 -18.75
CA LEU A 43 2.74 -14.33 -18.13
C LEU A 43 2.50 -14.96 -16.74
N HIS A 44 2.76 -16.26 -16.59
CA HIS A 44 2.67 -16.91 -15.28
C HIS A 44 3.69 -16.36 -14.29
N ALA A 45 4.92 -16.08 -14.71
CA ALA A 45 5.95 -15.50 -13.86
C ALA A 45 5.59 -14.07 -13.42
N LEU A 46 5.04 -13.24 -14.32
CA LEU A 46 4.55 -11.91 -13.96
C LEU A 46 3.38 -11.96 -12.98
N ARG A 47 2.42 -12.87 -13.21
CA ARG A 47 1.32 -13.12 -12.27
C ARG A 47 1.84 -13.61 -10.92
N ALA A 48 2.86 -14.46 -10.89
CA ALA A 48 3.47 -14.92 -9.63
C ALA A 48 4.11 -13.78 -8.84
N LYS A 49 4.78 -12.83 -9.51
CA LYS A 49 5.28 -11.60 -8.85
C LYS A 49 4.16 -10.74 -8.25
N CYS A 50 2.97 -10.71 -8.87
CA CYS A 50 1.81 -10.03 -8.29
C CYS A 50 1.31 -10.75 -7.03
N GLU A 51 1.30 -12.09 -7.05
CA GLU A 51 0.95 -12.92 -5.89
C GLU A 51 1.92 -12.72 -4.72
N GLU A 52 3.22 -12.59 -4.97
CA GLU A 52 4.22 -12.26 -3.95
C GLU A 52 3.96 -10.92 -3.24
N LEU A 53 3.30 -9.97 -3.93
CA LEU A 53 2.87 -8.68 -3.37
C LEU A 53 1.46 -8.74 -2.74
N GLY A 54 0.86 -9.93 -2.68
CA GLY A 54 -0.41 -10.20 -2.00
C GLY A 54 -1.66 -10.07 -2.87
N ASP A 55 -1.54 -10.01 -4.19
CA ASP A 55 -2.72 -9.99 -5.09
C ASP A 55 -3.31 -11.39 -5.28
N ASP A 56 -4.65 -11.50 -5.41
CA ASP A 56 -5.27 -12.77 -5.79
C ASP A 56 -4.92 -13.04 -7.25
N PRO A 57 -4.26 -14.16 -7.55
CA PRO A 57 -3.88 -14.41 -8.91
C PRO A 57 -5.04 -14.67 -9.87
N ARG A 58 -6.22 -15.04 -9.36
CA ARG A 58 -7.45 -15.12 -10.18
C ARG A 58 -7.90 -13.73 -10.61
N ASP A 59 -7.68 -12.71 -9.79
CA ASP A 59 -8.03 -11.34 -10.12
C ASP A 59 -7.10 -10.75 -11.18
N VAL A 60 -5.82 -11.10 -11.14
CA VAL A 60 -4.85 -10.76 -12.19
C VAL A 60 -5.34 -11.30 -13.55
N TRP A 61 -5.72 -12.58 -13.60
CA TRP A 61 -6.25 -13.18 -14.84
C TRP A 61 -7.58 -12.58 -15.26
N ARG A 62 -8.50 -12.30 -14.32
CA ARG A 62 -9.76 -11.63 -14.64
C ARG A 62 -9.56 -10.28 -15.32
N ARG A 63 -8.54 -9.51 -14.91
CA ARG A 63 -8.20 -8.22 -15.56
C ARG A 63 -7.71 -8.43 -16.99
N VAL A 64 -6.81 -9.39 -17.21
CA VAL A 64 -6.30 -9.74 -18.54
C VAL A 64 -7.45 -10.17 -19.46
N HIS A 65 -8.31 -11.06 -18.97
CA HIS A 65 -9.48 -11.56 -19.68
C HIS A 65 -10.45 -10.44 -20.05
N ALA A 66 -10.76 -9.54 -19.11
CA ALA A 66 -11.64 -8.40 -19.35
C ALA A 66 -11.06 -7.42 -20.38
N GLN A 67 -9.74 -7.17 -20.34
CA GLN A 67 -9.07 -6.26 -21.28
C GLN A 67 -9.03 -6.84 -22.69
N LEU A 68 -8.72 -8.12 -22.83
CA LEU A 68 -8.56 -8.80 -24.12
C LEU A 68 -9.87 -9.34 -24.70
N GLY A 69 -10.96 -9.33 -23.94
CA GLY A 69 -12.24 -9.94 -24.33
C GLY A 69 -12.21 -11.47 -24.42
N VAL A 70 -11.32 -12.14 -23.67
CA VAL A 70 -11.18 -13.60 -23.66
C VAL A 70 -11.64 -14.19 -22.33
N THR A 71 -11.95 -15.48 -22.28
CA THR A 71 -12.41 -16.17 -21.07
C THR A 71 -11.33 -17.04 -20.43
N THR A 72 -10.36 -17.49 -21.23
CA THR A 72 -9.26 -18.35 -20.77
C THR A 72 -7.93 -17.93 -21.36
N ILE A 73 -6.84 -18.27 -20.67
CA ILE A 73 -5.46 -18.06 -21.17
C ILE A 73 -5.18 -18.80 -22.50
N GLY A 74 -5.90 -19.89 -22.77
CA GLY A 74 -5.76 -20.67 -24.01
C GLY A 74 -6.31 -19.94 -25.24
N GLU A 75 -7.22 -18.98 -25.04
CA GLU A 75 -7.80 -18.16 -26.09
C GLU A 75 -6.91 -16.95 -26.45
N ILE A 76 -5.91 -16.64 -25.62
CA ILE A 76 -4.95 -15.57 -25.92
C ILE A 76 -4.10 -15.99 -27.10
N ASN A 77 -4.15 -15.20 -28.17
CA ASN A 77 -3.32 -15.41 -29.34
C ASN A 77 -1.93 -14.72 -29.18
N ALA A 78 -0.99 -15.08 -30.06
CA ALA A 78 0.37 -14.53 -30.01
C ALA A 78 0.43 -13.02 -30.25
N GLU A 79 -0.55 -12.43 -30.93
CA GLU A 79 -0.66 -11.00 -31.20
C GLU A 79 -1.10 -10.23 -29.94
N GLN A 80 -1.98 -10.83 -29.15
CA GLN A 80 -2.48 -10.35 -27.85
C GLN A 80 -1.49 -10.53 -26.71
N PHE A 81 -0.39 -11.26 -26.91
CA PHE A 81 0.60 -11.51 -25.86
C PHE A 81 1.15 -10.22 -25.24
N THR A 82 1.51 -9.24 -26.07
CA THR A 82 2.06 -7.97 -25.60
C THR A 82 1.05 -7.22 -24.75
N GLU A 83 -0.20 -7.14 -25.19
CA GLU A 83 -1.26 -6.50 -24.40
C GLU A 83 -1.52 -7.25 -23.09
N ALA A 84 -1.59 -8.59 -23.12
CA ALA A 84 -1.73 -9.41 -21.91
C ALA A 84 -0.60 -9.14 -20.90
N ARG A 85 0.64 -9.08 -21.38
CA ARG A 85 1.82 -8.80 -20.56
C ARG A 85 1.74 -7.40 -19.96
N ASP A 86 1.39 -6.40 -20.76
CA ASP A 86 1.35 -5.00 -20.32
C ASP A 86 0.25 -4.78 -19.27
N VAL A 87 -0.88 -5.49 -19.35
CA VAL A 87 -1.92 -5.50 -18.30
C VAL A 87 -1.39 -6.03 -16.97
N ILE A 88 -0.71 -7.18 -16.99
CA ILE A 88 -0.15 -7.77 -15.76
C ILE A 88 0.98 -6.87 -15.22
N GLN A 89 1.81 -6.31 -16.10
CA GLN A 89 2.90 -5.43 -15.73
C GLN A 89 2.39 -4.13 -15.07
N ALA A 90 1.37 -3.49 -15.64
CA ALA A 90 0.74 -2.32 -15.03
C ALA A 90 0.13 -2.63 -13.66
N ARG A 91 -0.46 -3.83 -13.48
CA ARG A 91 -0.95 -4.28 -12.18
C ARG A 91 0.20 -4.47 -11.19
N LEU A 92 1.30 -5.07 -11.62
CA LEU A 92 2.49 -5.27 -10.80
C LEU A 92 3.06 -3.93 -10.32
N GLU A 93 3.19 -2.95 -11.21
CA GLU A 93 3.67 -1.60 -10.88
C GLU A 93 2.78 -0.90 -9.85
N HIS A 94 1.46 -1.03 -9.99
CA HIS A 94 0.52 -0.50 -9.01
C HIS A 94 0.69 -1.16 -7.63
N LEU A 95 0.84 -2.49 -7.59
CA LEU A 95 1.07 -3.23 -6.34
C LEU A 95 2.39 -2.82 -5.68
N GLN A 96 3.44 -2.62 -6.47
CA GLN A 96 4.75 -2.16 -5.99
C GLN A 96 4.65 -0.75 -5.39
N ASP A 97 3.97 0.19 -6.06
CA ASP A 97 3.77 1.55 -5.55
C ASP A 97 2.95 1.54 -4.24
N ASP A 98 1.92 0.70 -4.15
CA ASP A 98 1.13 0.54 -2.93
C ASP A 98 1.94 -0.05 -1.77
N ALA A 99 2.77 -1.06 -2.03
CA ALA A 99 3.69 -1.62 -1.05
C ALA A 99 4.69 -0.57 -0.55
N ASP A 100 5.23 0.24 -1.46
CA ASP A 100 6.12 1.35 -1.15
C ASP A 100 5.44 2.42 -0.28
N LYS A 101 4.20 2.81 -0.60
CA LYS A 101 3.40 3.73 0.22
C LYS A 101 3.17 3.17 1.61
N ARG A 102 2.75 1.90 1.74
CA ARG A 102 2.57 1.24 3.04
C ARG A 102 3.86 1.25 3.87
N ARG A 103 5.00 0.96 3.24
CA ARG A 103 6.32 1.03 3.88
C ARG A 103 6.63 2.45 4.37
N LEU A 104 6.35 3.49 3.56
CA LEU A 104 6.54 4.89 3.95
C LEU A 104 5.62 5.29 5.11
N VAL A 105 4.34 4.91 5.08
CA VAL A 105 3.40 5.13 6.18
C VAL A 105 3.95 4.52 7.47
N GLY A 106 4.43 3.27 7.42
CA GLY A 106 5.05 2.61 8.58
C GLY A 106 6.26 3.37 9.12
N LYS A 107 7.12 3.93 8.25
CA LYS A 107 8.25 4.77 8.66
C LYS A 107 7.81 6.07 9.33
N VAL A 108 6.79 6.74 8.77
CA VAL A 108 6.22 7.96 9.36
C VAL A 108 5.66 7.66 10.75
N LEU A 109 4.81 6.63 10.86
CA LEU A 109 4.21 6.25 12.15
C LEU A 109 5.26 5.89 13.20
N ARG A 110 6.33 5.20 12.81
CA ARG A 110 7.44 4.90 13.71
C ARG A 110 8.16 6.17 14.19
N ALA A 111 8.52 7.08 13.29
CA ALA A 111 9.18 8.33 13.65
C ALA A 111 8.29 9.21 14.54
N VAL A 112 6.98 9.22 14.27
CA VAL A 112 5.98 9.91 15.08
C VAL A 112 5.90 9.32 16.48
N ALA A 113 5.89 7.99 16.61
CA ALA A 113 5.87 7.32 17.90
C ALA A 113 7.16 7.55 18.70
N GLU A 114 8.32 7.56 18.04
CA GLU A 114 9.62 7.84 18.67
C GLU A 114 9.71 9.28 19.22
N LYS A 115 9.03 10.24 18.59
CA LYS A 115 9.07 11.67 18.97
C LYS A 115 7.80 12.19 19.65
N ASP A 116 6.83 11.31 19.92
CA ASP A 116 5.47 11.66 20.40
C ASP A 116 4.79 12.79 19.58
N ALA A 117 5.07 12.86 18.28
CA ALA A 117 4.76 14.01 17.41
C ALA A 117 3.42 13.85 16.66
N LYS A 118 2.45 13.13 17.23
CA LYS A 118 1.22 12.76 16.50
C LYS A 118 0.34 13.96 16.22
N ALA A 119 0.23 14.89 17.18
CA ALA A 119 -0.55 16.11 17.02
C ALA A 119 0.05 17.01 15.95
N GLU A 120 1.37 17.17 15.96
CA GLU A 120 2.12 17.98 15.03
C GLU A 120 2.10 17.40 13.62
N MET A 121 2.22 16.06 13.49
CA MET A 121 2.02 15.38 12.21
C MET A 121 0.64 15.68 11.62
N ASN A 122 -0.42 15.53 12.43
CA ASN A 122 -1.78 15.77 11.96
C ASN A 122 -1.98 17.23 11.55
N ASN A 123 -1.54 18.17 12.37
CA ASN A 123 -1.60 19.60 12.06
C ASN A 123 -0.83 19.95 10.77
N PHE A 124 0.37 19.42 10.61
CA PHE A 124 1.14 19.59 9.38
C PHE A 124 0.40 19.04 8.16
N CYS A 125 -0.15 17.83 8.24
CA CYS A 125 -0.86 17.22 7.13
C CYS A 125 -2.17 17.96 6.78
N GLU A 126 -2.87 18.49 7.79
CA GLU A 126 -4.04 19.33 7.61
C GLU A 126 -3.71 20.64 6.90
N LEU A 127 -2.67 21.36 7.36
CA LEU A 127 -2.24 22.62 6.77
C LEU A 127 -1.63 22.45 5.36
N ALA A 128 -0.83 21.42 5.15
CA ALA A 128 -0.10 21.22 3.90
C ALA A 128 -0.93 20.52 2.82
N PHE A 129 -1.85 19.61 3.20
CA PHE A 129 -2.56 18.74 2.27
C PHE A 129 -4.08 18.73 2.44
N GLY A 130 -4.62 19.39 3.46
CA GLY A 130 -6.06 19.40 3.76
C GLY A 130 -6.60 18.06 4.27
N ARG A 131 -5.74 17.14 4.73
CA ARG A 131 -6.14 15.80 5.18
C ARG A 131 -5.11 15.18 6.12
N THR A 132 -5.59 14.42 7.10
CA THR A 132 -4.75 13.80 8.15
C THR A 132 -4.53 12.30 7.97
N GLN A 133 -5.32 11.64 7.11
CA GLN A 133 -5.21 10.20 6.88
C GLN A 133 -3.98 9.87 6.00
N LEU A 134 -2.92 9.37 6.63
CA LEU A 134 -1.67 9.00 5.95
C LEU A 134 -1.86 8.04 4.76
N ASN A 135 -2.78 7.08 4.88
CA ASN A 135 -3.05 6.10 3.82
C ASN A 135 -3.57 6.71 2.51
N ASN A 136 -4.16 7.91 2.59
CA ASN A 136 -4.69 8.60 1.42
C ASN A 136 -3.66 9.58 0.81
N LEU A 137 -2.53 9.80 1.50
CA LEU A 137 -1.48 10.69 1.02
C LEU A 137 -0.73 10.08 -0.18
N GLN A 138 -0.38 10.93 -1.13
CA GLN A 138 0.48 10.53 -2.25
C GLN A 138 1.90 10.25 -1.74
N LYS A 139 2.68 9.46 -2.48
CA LYS A 139 4.07 9.11 -2.13
C LYS A 139 4.94 10.34 -1.80
N ALA A 140 4.84 11.40 -2.60
CA ALA A 140 5.57 12.66 -2.36
C ALA A 140 5.11 13.39 -1.09
N GLN A 141 3.82 13.32 -0.75
CA GLN A 141 3.29 13.92 0.48
C GLN A 141 3.75 13.14 1.72
N LEU A 142 3.76 11.80 1.66
CA LEU A 142 4.33 10.95 2.72
C LEU A 142 5.80 11.23 2.97
N GLN A 143 6.59 11.44 1.91
CA GLN A 143 8.00 11.82 2.03
C GLN A 143 8.17 13.17 2.72
N LYS A 144 7.37 14.18 2.35
CA LYS A 144 7.37 15.49 3.02
C LYS A 144 6.96 15.40 4.49
N THR A 145 5.95 14.58 4.82
CA THR A 145 5.56 14.34 6.22
C THR A 145 6.70 13.67 6.98
N LEU A 146 7.36 12.67 6.40
CA LEU A 146 8.50 12.01 7.04
C LEU A 146 9.64 13.00 7.30
N GLU A 147 9.97 13.83 6.32
CA GLU A 147 10.99 14.87 6.46
C GLU A 147 10.64 15.88 7.55
N PHE A 148 9.39 16.31 7.61
CA PHE A 148 8.89 17.19 8.68
C PHE A 148 9.08 16.55 10.06
N ILE A 149 8.65 15.31 10.26
CA ILE A 149 8.78 14.62 11.56
C ILE A 149 10.24 14.34 11.92
N GLN A 150 11.09 14.03 10.95
CA GLN A 150 12.52 13.84 11.20
C GLN A 150 13.19 15.12 11.71
N ARG A 151 12.78 16.28 11.20
CA ARG A 151 13.29 17.59 11.62
C ARG A 151 12.58 18.17 12.84
N PHE A 152 11.39 17.64 13.17
CA PHE A 152 10.67 18.03 14.36
C PHE A 152 11.47 17.58 15.58
N GLU A 153 12.01 18.52 16.32
CA GLU A 153 12.52 18.22 17.66
C GLU A 153 11.35 18.46 18.61
N PRO A 154 10.93 17.43 19.39
CA PRO A 154 9.95 17.67 20.44
C PRO A 154 10.56 18.76 21.29
N ASN A 155 9.89 19.92 21.31
CA ASN A 155 10.30 21.00 22.18
C ASN A 155 10.27 20.37 23.55
N ALA A 156 11.47 20.06 24.11
CA ALA A 156 11.59 19.52 25.45
C ALA A 156 10.71 20.45 26.24
N GLN A 157 9.58 19.91 26.74
CA GLN A 157 8.59 20.71 27.42
C GLN A 157 9.42 21.63 28.26
N VAL A 158 9.34 22.93 27.96
CA VAL A 158 9.81 23.95 28.89
C VAL A 158 9.17 23.42 30.15
N ALA A 159 9.99 22.88 31.05
CA ALA A 159 9.51 22.39 32.32
C ALA A 159 8.88 23.65 32.82
N HIS A 160 7.55 23.75 32.69
CA HIS A 160 6.83 24.85 33.26
C HIS A 160 7.30 24.71 34.70
N PRO A 161 8.03 25.69 35.27
CA PRO A 161 8.36 25.62 36.67
C PRO A 161 6.98 25.46 37.30
N GLN A 162 6.68 24.22 37.73
CA GLN A 162 5.39 23.86 38.28
C GLN A 162 5.19 24.91 39.34
N GLY A 163 4.18 25.77 39.11
CA GLY A 163 4.10 27.11 39.68
C GLY A 163 4.69 27.09 41.07
N ASP A 164 5.83 27.77 41.20
CA ASP A 164 6.71 27.77 42.37
C ASP A 164 5.81 27.73 43.60
N VAL A 165 5.60 26.53 44.16
CA VAL A 165 4.89 26.39 45.42
C VAL A 165 5.95 26.88 46.38
N LEU A 166 6.02 28.22 46.51
CA LEU A 166 6.92 28.94 47.36
C LEU A 166 6.68 28.34 48.73
N THR A 167 7.52 27.37 49.07
CA THR A 167 7.46 26.68 50.33
C THR A 167 7.57 27.80 51.34
N LEU A 168 6.66 27.88 52.32
CA LEU A 168 6.59 29.01 53.27
C LEU A 168 7.97 29.43 53.81
N LYS A 169 8.89 28.46 53.96
CA LYS A 169 10.31 28.70 54.26
C LYS A 169 11.05 29.58 53.23
N GLN A 170 10.91 29.34 51.94
CA GLN A 170 11.51 30.14 50.86
C GLN A 170 10.95 31.56 50.82
N PHE A 171 9.63 31.74 51.04
CA PHE A 171 9.03 33.07 51.20
C PHE A 171 9.59 33.81 52.43
N LEU A 172 9.70 33.13 53.58
CA LEU A 172 10.26 33.68 54.82
C LEU A 172 11.73 34.11 54.66
N VAL A 173 12.52 33.33 53.93
CA VAL A 173 13.95 33.62 53.71
C VAL A 173 14.14 34.75 52.69
N ARG A 174 13.35 34.77 51.61
CA ARG A 174 13.48 35.79 50.55
C ARG A 174 12.87 37.14 50.96
N HIS A 175 11.77 37.12 51.71
CA HIS A 175 11.01 38.31 52.13
C HIS A 175 10.99 38.49 53.66
N ARG A 176 12.15 38.35 54.32
CA ARG A 176 12.34 38.56 55.77
C ARG A 176 11.68 39.86 56.28
N GLN A 177 11.77 40.95 55.53
CA GLN A 177 11.22 42.25 55.94
C GLN A 177 9.69 42.28 55.90
N ASN A 178 9.06 41.66 54.89
CA ASN A 178 7.60 41.64 54.77
C ASN A 178 6.97 40.66 55.77
N ALA A 179 7.64 39.55 56.07
CA ALA A 179 7.21 38.60 57.10
C ALA A 179 7.28 39.21 58.51
N ALA A 180 8.33 39.97 58.82
CA ALA A 180 8.44 40.68 60.09
C ALA A 180 7.34 41.74 60.24
N ALA A 181 7.05 42.51 59.18
CA ALA A 181 5.99 43.51 59.20
C ALA A 181 4.59 42.91 59.48
N LEU A 182 4.26 41.77 58.87
CA LEU A 182 3.01 41.06 59.13
C LEU A 182 2.92 40.52 60.56
N PHE A 183 4.04 40.03 61.12
CA PHE A 183 4.10 39.58 62.51
C PHE A 183 3.86 40.73 63.49
N PHE A 184 4.54 41.87 63.30
CA PHE A 184 4.31 43.04 64.14
C PHE A 184 2.89 43.58 64.00
N LEU A 185 2.32 43.60 62.78
CA LEU A 185 0.94 44.00 62.56
C LEU A 185 -0.04 43.08 63.30
N GLY A 186 0.18 41.76 63.26
CA GLY A 186 -0.63 40.79 63.99
C GLY A 186 -0.53 40.95 65.50
N VAL A 187 0.66 41.20 66.06
CA VAL A 187 0.86 41.46 67.49
C VAL A 187 0.17 42.76 67.93
N LEU A 188 0.23 43.80 67.10
CA LEU A 188 -0.37 45.10 67.39
C LEU A 188 -1.91 45.01 67.41
N ILE A 189 -2.51 44.27 66.47
CA ILE A 189 -3.96 44.03 66.45
C ILE A 189 -4.37 43.10 67.61
N GLY A 190 -3.58 42.04 67.88
CA GLY A 190 -3.85 41.10 68.96
C GLY A 190 -3.78 41.74 70.36
N GLY A 191 -2.81 42.62 70.60
CA GLY A 191 -2.66 43.33 71.88
C GLY A 191 -3.61 44.52 72.08
N ILE A 192 -4.34 44.95 71.03
CA ILE A 192 -5.42 45.95 71.17
C ILE A 192 -6.76 45.27 71.51
N PHE A 193 -6.95 44.02 71.09
CA PHE A 193 -8.21 43.28 71.27
C PHE A 193 -8.20 42.27 72.42
N PHE A 194 -7.07 42.08 73.11
CA PHE A 194 -6.92 41.19 74.27
C PHE A 194 -6.07 41.86 75.36
#